data_AF-A0A7W1KWV3-F1
#
_entry.id   AF-A0A7W1KWV3-F1
#
_cell.length_a   1.000
_cell.length_b   1.000
_cell.length_c   1.000
_cell.angle_alpha   90.00
_cell.angle_beta   90.00
_cell.angle_gamma   90.00
#
_symmetry.space_group_name_H-M   'P 1'
#
loop_
_entity.id
_entity.type
_entity.pdbx_description
1 polymer ?
#
loop_
_entity_poly.entity_id
_entity_poly.type
_entity_poly.pdbx_seq_one_letter_code
_entity_poly.pdbx_strand_id
1 'polypeptide(L)'
;MNELRSLPAWAEDLRRRYLRGEAAMFVLHGNVYDVVLYQKQMISLTEFLTDVLLKESKETIAVYNVATGVRFAQRATSVTDLEDLLLATEKPRVFAALERLLAGSMKAALIME
;
A
#
# COMPACT_ATOMS: atom_id res chain seq x y z
N MET A 1 29.55 8.79 1.19
CA MET A 1 28.80 9.03 2.44
C MET A 1 27.39 8.51 2.21
N ASN A 2 27.07 7.37 2.82
CA ASN A 2 25.74 6.78 2.74
C ASN A 2 24.86 7.61 3.69
N GLU A 3 24.15 8.63 3.19
CA GLU A 3 23.09 9.25 3.99
C GLU A 3 22.13 8.11 4.33
N LEU A 4 22.21 7.61 5.56
CA LEU A 4 21.34 6.57 6.07
C LEU A 4 19.92 7.00 5.72
N ARG A 5 19.23 6.19 4.92
CA ARG A 5 17.81 6.30 4.57
C ARG A 5 16.99 6.24 5.87
N SER A 6 17.04 7.29 6.69
CA SER A 6 16.39 7.28 8.00
C SER A 6 14.92 7.54 7.74
N LEU A 7 14.12 6.48 7.88
CA LEU A 7 12.68 6.63 7.97
C LEU A 7 12.35 7.48 9.19
N PRO A 8 11.32 8.35 9.13
CA PRO A 8 10.77 8.97 10.33
C PRO A 8 10.45 7.91 11.39
N ALA A 9 10.60 8.25 12.67
CA ALA A 9 10.45 7.27 13.76
C ALA A 9 9.10 6.53 13.74
N TRP A 10 8.02 7.23 13.36
CA TRP A 10 6.70 6.64 13.19
C TRP A 10 6.65 5.63 12.03
N ALA A 11 7.32 5.91 10.92
CA ALA A 11 7.36 5.06 9.73
C ALA A 11 8.17 3.80 9.99
N GLU A 12 9.24 3.94 10.77
CA GLU A 12 10.06 2.80 11.20
C GLU A 12 9.30 1.89 12.19
N ASP A 13 8.48 2.45 13.09
CA ASP A 13 7.59 1.65 13.93
C ASP A 13 6.53 0.90 13.09
N LEU A 14 5.94 1.59 12.13
CA LEU A 14 4.96 1.04 11.20
C LEU A 14 5.56 -0.14 10.40
N ARG A 15 6.75 0.05 9.83
CA ARG A 15 7.49 -0.98 9.09
C ARG A 15 7.71 -2.22 9.94
N ARG A 16 8.10 -2.06 11.20
CA ARG A 16 8.33 -3.20 12.11
C ARG A 16 7.05 -4.01 12.36
N ARG A 17 5.93 -3.35 12.64
CA ARG A 17 4.63 -4.04 12.83
C ARG A 17 4.26 -4.83 11.58
N TYR A 18 4.47 -4.22 10.43
CA TYR A 18 4.16 -4.81 9.13
C TYR A 18 5.01 -6.04 8.82
N LEU A 19 6.33 -5.97 9.05
CA LEU A 19 7.24 -7.11 8.84
C LEU A 19 7.01 -8.26 9.82
N ARG A 20 6.45 -7.99 11.00
CA ARG A 20 6.01 -9.03 11.95
C ARG A 20 4.65 -9.64 11.60
N GLY A 21 3.99 -9.15 10.55
CA GLY A 21 2.64 -9.58 10.17
C GLY A 21 1.54 -9.06 11.10
N GLU A 22 1.84 -8.08 11.98
CA GLU A 22 0.85 -7.48 12.89
C GLU A 22 -0.11 -6.53 12.17
N ALA A 23 0.18 -6.17 10.92
CA ALA A 23 -0.66 -5.33 10.08
C ALA A 23 -0.58 -5.78 8.61
N ALA A 24 -1.69 -5.67 7.87
CA ALA A 24 -1.79 -5.95 6.44
C ALA A 24 -2.38 -4.79 5.62
N MET A 25 -2.98 -3.79 6.28
CA MET A 25 -3.79 -2.75 5.66
C MET A 25 -3.53 -1.38 6.29
N PHE A 26 -3.53 -0.33 5.46
CA PHE A 26 -3.50 1.07 5.87
C PHE A 26 -4.79 1.77 5.48
N VAL A 27 -5.36 2.54 6.40
CA VAL A 27 -6.52 3.41 6.14
C VAL A 27 -6.05 4.84 6.23
N LEU A 28 -6.11 5.54 5.11
CA LEU A 28 -5.76 6.95 5.01
C LEU A 28 -7.04 7.76 4.96
N HIS A 29 -7.02 8.93 5.61
CA HIS A 29 -8.10 9.90 5.45
C HIS A 29 -8.03 10.60 4.08
N GLY A 30 -6.88 10.55 3.41
CA GLY A 30 -6.70 11.13 2.07
C GLY A 30 -6.66 12.65 2.07
N ASN A 31 -6.10 13.29 3.11
CA ASN A 31 -5.96 14.75 3.07
C ASN A 31 -4.92 15.13 2.01
N VAL A 32 -5.26 16.12 1.17
CA VAL A 32 -4.36 16.65 0.12
C VAL A 32 -3.05 17.19 0.71
N TYR A 33 -3.04 17.52 2.00
CA TYR A 33 -1.86 17.98 2.75
C TYR A 33 -1.10 16.87 3.48
N ASP A 34 -1.45 15.60 3.31
CA ASP A 34 -0.70 14.48 3.88
C ASP A 34 0.60 14.30 3.06
N VAL A 35 1.62 15.07 3.46
CA VAL A 35 2.95 15.08 2.84
C VAL A 35 4.00 14.63 3.84
N VAL A 36 4.95 13.84 3.35
CA VAL A 36 6.08 13.33 4.11
C VAL A 36 7.35 13.94 3.54
N LEU A 37 8.16 14.58 4.40
CA LEU A 37 9.50 14.99 4.03
C LEU A 37 10.41 13.77 4.05
N TYR A 38 10.87 13.34 2.88
CA TYR A 38 11.78 12.21 2.72
C TYR A 38 12.93 12.62 1.79
N GLN A 39 14.18 12.40 2.22
CA GLN A 39 15.38 12.77 1.46
C GLN A 39 15.35 14.22 0.91
N LYS A 40 14.90 15.18 1.72
CA LYS A 40 14.77 16.61 1.38
C LYS A 40 13.71 16.93 0.31
N GLN A 41 12.85 15.97 -0.05
CA GLN A 41 11.71 16.16 -0.93
C GLN A 41 10.40 15.95 -0.18
N MET A 42 9.40 16.78 -0.47
CA MET A 42 8.03 16.59 0.00
C MET A 42 7.32 15.66 -0.99
N ILE A 43 6.90 14.49 -0.53
CA ILE A 43 6.12 13.52 -1.33
C ILE A 43 4.80 13.22 -0.64
N SER A 44 3.80 12.79 -1.41
CA SER A 44 2.50 12.44 -0.81
C SER A 44 2.64 11.24 0.12
N LEU A 45 1.78 11.13 1.13
CA LEU A 45 1.79 9.98 2.04
C LEU A 45 1.57 8.67 1.29
N THR A 46 0.65 8.63 0.32
CA THR A 46 0.42 7.44 -0.50
C THR A 46 1.69 7.05 -1.28
N GLU A 47 2.37 8.00 -1.93
CA GLU A 47 3.64 7.76 -2.64
C GLU A 47 4.74 7.30 -1.68
N PHE A 48 4.86 7.90 -0.50
CA PHE A 48 5.82 7.45 0.51
C PHE A 48 5.53 6.00 0.94
N LEU A 49 4.27 5.64 1.16
CA LEU A 49 3.91 4.28 1.53
C LEU A 49 4.21 3.29 0.41
N THR A 50 3.83 3.59 -0.84
CA THR A 50 4.02 2.67 -1.96
C THR A 50 5.49 2.55 -2.38
N ASP A 51 6.17 3.68 -2.56
CA ASP A 51 7.43 3.73 -3.30
C ASP A 51 8.66 3.80 -2.39
N VAL A 52 8.45 4.08 -1.10
CA VAL A 52 9.52 4.13 -0.09
C VAL A 52 9.35 3.04 0.95
N LEU A 53 8.23 3.02 1.66
CA LEU A 53 8.06 2.14 2.83
C LEU A 53 7.87 0.68 2.44
N LEU A 54 6.98 0.41 1.48
CA LEU A 54 6.52 -0.95 1.18
C LEU A 54 7.25 -1.60 0.01
N LYS A 55 7.78 -0.80 -0.93
CA LYS A 55 8.40 -1.21 -2.19
C LYS A 55 9.34 -2.43 -2.12
N GLU A 56 10.24 -2.45 -1.14
CA GLU A 56 11.22 -3.54 -1.01
C GLU A 56 10.65 -4.77 -0.28
N SER A 57 9.60 -4.60 0.53
CA SER A 57 9.05 -5.65 1.40
C SER A 57 7.81 -6.36 0.83
N LYS A 58 7.17 -5.78 -0.18
CA LYS A 58 5.92 -6.27 -0.75
C LYS A 58 6.03 -6.48 -2.23
N GLU A 59 5.49 -7.61 -2.68
CA GLU A 59 5.47 -7.99 -4.08
C GLU A 59 4.22 -7.44 -4.77
N THR A 60 3.16 -7.18 -4.01
CA THR A 60 1.94 -6.54 -4.50
C THR A 60 1.48 -5.44 -3.54
N ILE A 61 1.21 -4.27 -4.07
CA ILE A 61 0.69 -3.11 -3.33
C ILE A 61 -0.52 -2.59 -4.11
N ALA A 62 -1.71 -2.83 -3.56
CA ALA A 62 -2.96 -2.32 -4.07
C ALA A 62 -3.32 -0.99 -3.36
N VAL A 63 -3.84 -0.05 -4.12
CA VAL A 63 -4.42 1.19 -3.60
C VAL A 63 -5.87 1.25 -4.04
N TYR A 64 -6.77 1.33 -3.07
CA TYR A 64 -8.20 1.43 -3.31
C TYR A 64 -8.69 2.83 -2.94
N ASN A 65 -9.34 3.47 -3.90
CA ASN A 65 -10.07 4.70 -3.69
C ASN A 65 -11.53 4.51 -4.11
N VAL A 66 -12.47 5.05 -3.32
CA VAL A 66 -13.90 4.86 -3.57
C VAL A 66 -14.35 5.49 -4.90
N ALA A 67 -13.71 6.58 -5.33
CA ALA A 67 -14.07 7.28 -6.57
C ALA A 67 -13.37 6.68 -7.81
N THR A 68 -12.12 6.25 -7.69
CA THR A 68 -11.32 5.78 -8.84
C THR A 68 -11.13 4.26 -8.91
N GLY A 69 -11.60 3.50 -7.91
CA GLY A 69 -11.45 2.06 -7.86
C GLY A 69 -10.07 1.61 -7.39
N VAL A 70 -9.65 0.41 -7.80
CA VAL A 70 -8.35 -0.16 -7.42
C VAL A 70 -7.30 0.12 -8.48
N ARG A 71 -6.13 0.59 -8.03
CA ARG A 71 -4.89 0.63 -8.82
C ARG A 71 -3.81 -0.18 -8.13
N PHE A 72 -2.82 -0.63 -8.89
CA PHE A 72 -1.64 -1.29 -8.36
C PHE A 72 -0.42 -0.38 -8.45
N ALA A 73 0.21 -0.09 -7.30
CA ALA A 73 1.51 0.58 -7.28
C ALA A 73 2.65 -0.41 -7.52
N GLN A 74 2.45 -1.68 -7.13
CA GLN A 74 3.34 -2.80 -7.44
C GLN A 74 2.49 -4.06 -7.58
N ARG A 75 2.83 -4.93 -8.54
CA ARG A 75 2.02 -6.13 -8.83
C ARG A 75 2.91 -7.32 -9.12
N ALA A 76 2.71 -8.40 -8.37
CA ALA A 76 3.35 -9.68 -8.64
C ALA A 76 2.65 -10.38 -9.81
N THR A 77 3.42 -11.10 -10.62
CA THR A 77 2.90 -11.87 -11.77
C THR A 77 1.91 -12.96 -11.35
N SER A 78 1.94 -13.41 -10.09
CA SER A 78 1.01 -14.39 -9.52
C SER A 78 -0.40 -13.85 -9.28
N VAL A 79 -0.61 -12.53 -9.36
CA VAL A 79 -1.91 -11.89 -9.14
C VAL A 79 -2.59 -11.71 -10.49
N THR A 80 -3.04 -12.77 -11.15
CA THR A 80 -3.78 -12.73 -12.44
C THR A 80 -5.29 -12.86 -12.25
N ASP A 81 -5.73 -13.72 -11.32
CA ASP A 81 -7.14 -14.17 -11.26
C ASP A 81 -8.09 -13.16 -10.59
N LEU A 82 -7.58 -12.00 -10.21
CA LEU A 82 -8.32 -10.95 -9.51
C LEU A 82 -8.67 -9.76 -10.41
N GLU A 83 -8.20 -9.72 -11.66
CA GLU A 83 -8.39 -8.59 -12.58
C GLU A 83 -9.87 -8.22 -12.75
N ASP A 84 -10.71 -9.20 -13.11
CA ASP A 84 -12.14 -8.95 -13.36
C ASP A 84 -12.89 -8.47 -12.12
N LEU A 85 -12.47 -8.91 -10.93
CA LEU A 85 -13.09 -8.52 -9.67
C LEU A 85 -12.61 -7.13 -9.19
N LEU A 86 -11.41 -6.71 -9.59
CA LEU A 86 -10.85 -5.40 -9.27
C LEU A 86 -11.29 -4.31 -10.27
N LEU A 87 -11.67 -4.71 -11.49
CA LEU A 87 -12.37 -3.87 -12.46
C LEU A 87 -13.85 -3.67 -12.13
N ALA A 88 -14.39 -4.43 -11.16
CA ALA A 88 -15.76 -4.25 -10.71
C ALA A 88 -15.94 -2.88 -10.06
N THR A 89 -17.08 -2.23 -10.33
CA THR A 89 -17.47 -0.98 -9.66
C THR A 89 -18.27 -1.23 -8.37
N GLU A 90 -18.78 -2.45 -8.19
CA GLU A 90 -19.53 -2.84 -7.01
C GLU A 90 -18.60 -3.08 -5.82
N LYS A 91 -18.72 -2.22 -4.80
CA LYS A 91 -17.92 -2.30 -3.56
C LYS A 91 -17.81 -3.71 -2.95
N PRO A 92 -18.89 -4.52 -2.86
CA PRO A 92 -18.79 -5.86 -2.29
C PRO A 92 -17.85 -6.78 -3.07
N ARG A 93 -17.86 -6.69 -4.42
CA ARG A 93 -16.98 -7.51 -5.27
C ARG A 93 -15.53 -7.08 -5.13
N VAL A 94 -15.28 -5.77 -5.13
CA VAL A 94 -13.94 -5.21 -4.95
C VAL A 94 -13.36 -5.63 -3.58
N PHE A 95 -14.14 -5.50 -2.50
CA PHE A 95 -13.68 -5.90 -1.17
C PHE A 95 -13.44 -7.40 -1.05
N ALA A 96 -14.30 -8.25 -1.65
CA ALA A 96 -14.05 -9.69 -1.70
C ALA A 96 -12.74 -10.01 -2.45
N ALA A 97 -12.42 -9.27 -3.51
CA ALA A 97 -11.16 -9.43 -4.24
C ALA A 97 -9.95 -9.01 -3.40
N LEU A 98 -10.02 -7.84 -2.76
CA LEU A 98 -8.96 -7.32 -1.91
C LEU A 98 -8.73 -8.20 -0.68
N GLU A 99 -9.79 -8.74 -0.09
CA GLU A 99 -9.69 -9.72 1.00
C GLU A 99 -8.95 -10.98 0.55
N ARG A 100 -9.33 -11.56 -0.60
CA ARG A 100 -8.64 -12.72 -1.16
C ARG A 100 -7.17 -12.45 -1.47
N LEU A 101 -6.86 -11.24 -1.97
CA LEU A 101 -5.48 -10.81 -2.21
C LEU A 101 -4.66 -10.79 -0.91
N LEU A 102 -5.19 -10.17 0.14
CA LEU A 102 -4.50 -10.04 1.43
C LEU A 102 -4.39 -11.38 2.17
N ALA A 103 -5.43 -12.22 2.13
CA ALA A 103 -5.43 -13.54 2.74
C ALA A 103 -4.52 -14.53 2.00
N GLY A 104 -4.39 -14.38 0.68
CA GLY A 104 -3.58 -15.25 -0.16
C GLY A 104 -2.07 -15.03 -0.04
N SER A 105 -1.62 -13.85 0.42
CA SER A 105 -0.20 -13.55 0.52
C SER A 105 0.12 -12.52 1.60
N MET A 106 0.99 -12.89 2.54
CA MET A 106 1.60 -11.92 3.46
C MET A 106 2.52 -10.92 2.75
N LYS A 107 2.84 -11.12 1.46
CA LYS A 107 3.60 -10.16 0.65
C LYS A 107 2.71 -9.19 -0.14
N ALA A 108 1.40 -9.18 0.13
CA ALA A 108 0.47 -8.18 -0.36
C ALA A 108 0.24 -7.06 0.66
N ALA A 109 0.02 -5.85 0.17
CA ALA A 109 -0.40 -4.68 0.95
C ALA A 109 -1.63 -4.02 0.33
N LEU A 110 -2.48 -3.44 1.17
CA LEU A 110 -3.58 -2.58 0.76
C LEU A 110 -3.47 -1.21 1.42
N ILE A 111 -3.59 -0.16 0.61
CA ILE A 111 -3.79 1.22 1.04
C ILE A 111 -5.22 1.61 0.64
N MET A 112 -6.01 2.07 1.60
CA MET A 112 -7.33 2.65 1.34
C MET A 112 -7.26 4.17 1.51
N GLU A 113 -7.67 4.92 0.48
CA GLU A 113 -7.67 6.39 0.45
C GLU A 113 -9.02 6.99 0.01
#